data_AF-A0A427Y2Y7-F1
#
_entry.id   AF-A0A427Y2Y7-F1
#
_cell.length_a   1.000
_cell.length_b   1.000
_cell.length_c   1.000
_cell.angle_alpha   90.00
_cell.angle_beta   90.00
_cell.angle_gamma   90.00
#
_symmetry.space_group_name_H-M   'P 1'
#
loop_
_entity.id
_entity.type
_entity.pdbx_description
1 polymer ?
#
loop_
_entity_poly.entity_id
_entity_poly.type
_entity_poly.pdbx_seq_one_letter_code
_entity_poly.pdbx_strand_id
1 'polypeptide(L)'
;MNDSSGWTDVLQARLRERSLDNVSILNFGISGDRLWEGGLLRYDREVIARVPRGVRVVFVLMGINDLGLTAAVPEAQNALYDRLVLAYEQIITKCHSATPRIAVVASTLMPFLPPSDDYPTPWPLSHPLREETRRRVNRWIRSSAGGGKAVPDGFDHLIDWARVVCERDNEHVMQRRYQLSDYLHPSVEGCWAMGEAVDFRCVGDLSSGV
;
A
#
# COMPACT_ATOMS: atom_id res chain seq x y z
N MET A 1 -26.67 -7.20 7.17
CA MET A 1 -25.48 -7.28 8.04
C MET A 1 -24.35 -6.58 7.32
N ASN A 2 -23.66 -5.68 8.01
CA ASN A 2 -22.67 -4.78 7.45
C ASN A 2 -21.32 -5.52 7.45
N ASP A 3 -21.04 -6.29 6.39
CA ASP A 3 -19.75 -6.98 6.23
C ASP A 3 -18.69 -5.97 5.77
N SER A 4 -18.27 -5.09 6.69
CA SER A 4 -17.10 -4.24 6.51
C SER A 4 -15.85 -5.11 6.52
N SER A 5 -15.31 -5.47 5.35
CA SER A 5 -14.20 -6.44 5.29
C SER A 5 -12.86 -5.85 4.82
N GLY A 6 -12.75 -4.52 4.69
CA GLY A 6 -11.50 -3.84 4.30
C GLY A 6 -11.02 -2.77 5.30
N TRP A 7 -9.72 -2.49 5.31
CA TRP A 7 -9.13 -1.41 6.11
C TRP A 7 -9.72 -0.02 5.79
N THR A 8 -10.24 0.16 4.56
CA THR A 8 -10.90 1.38 4.12
C THR A 8 -12.20 1.65 4.87
N ASP A 9 -12.96 0.61 5.23
CA ASP A 9 -14.21 0.77 5.98
C ASP A 9 -13.93 1.20 7.42
N VAL A 10 -12.88 0.62 8.01
CA VAL A 10 -12.38 1.00 9.33
C VAL A 10 -11.93 2.45 9.32
N LEU A 11 -11.14 2.89 8.32
CA LEU A 11 -10.77 4.29 8.19
C LEU A 11 -11.99 5.21 8.00
N GLN A 12 -12.98 4.81 7.20
CA GLN A 12 -14.20 5.57 6.98
C GLN A 12 -15.00 5.76 8.29
N ALA A 13 -15.07 4.72 9.13
CA ALA A 13 -15.69 4.81 10.44
C ALA A 13 -14.95 5.79 11.35
N ARG A 14 -13.61 5.70 11.41
CA ARG A 14 -12.77 6.60 12.22
C ARG A 14 -12.83 8.07 11.75
N LEU A 15 -13.08 8.32 10.46
CA LEU A 15 -13.33 9.67 9.94
C LEU A 15 -14.65 10.24 10.50
N ARG A 16 -15.73 9.44 10.52
CA ARG A 16 -17.03 9.85 11.09
C ARG A 16 -16.95 10.12 12.58
N GLU A 17 -16.20 9.30 13.33
CA GLU A 17 -15.95 9.52 14.76
C GLU A 17 -15.24 10.85 15.06
N ARG A 18 -14.50 11.39 14.08
CA ARG A 18 -13.86 12.72 14.12
C ARG A 18 -14.70 13.83 13.50
N SER A 19 -15.99 13.58 13.23
CA SER A 19 -16.91 14.54 12.58
C SER A 19 -16.44 15.01 11.20
N LEU A 20 -15.72 14.16 10.46
CA LEU A 20 -15.32 14.37 9.06
C LEU A 20 -16.30 13.65 8.11
N ASP A 21 -17.60 13.83 8.34
CA ASP A 21 -18.67 13.16 7.59
C ASP A 21 -18.76 13.59 6.12
N ASN A 22 -18.17 14.75 5.79
CA ASN A 22 -18.02 15.25 4.43
C ASN A 22 -16.88 14.57 3.64
N VAL A 23 -16.11 13.68 4.28
CA VAL A 23 -15.00 12.95 3.66
C VAL A 23 -15.44 11.52 3.36
N SER A 24 -15.32 11.12 2.09
CA SER A 24 -15.61 9.77 1.62
C SER A 24 -14.37 9.10 1.05
N ILE A 25 -14.21 7.80 1.30
CA ILE A 25 -13.16 6.96 0.72
C ILE A 25 -13.68 6.28 -0.53
N LEU A 26 -12.92 6.38 -1.62
CA LEU A 26 -13.16 5.66 -2.86
C LEU A 26 -12.10 4.56 -3.00
N ASN A 27 -12.54 3.31 -3.18
CA ASN A 27 -11.65 2.17 -3.34
C ASN A 27 -11.57 1.75 -4.82
N PHE A 28 -10.36 1.78 -5.39
CA PHE A 28 -10.03 1.33 -6.75
C PHE A 28 -9.12 0.09 -6.77
N GLY A 29 -8.95 -0.56 -5.61
CA GLY A 29 -8.17 -1.78 -5.51
C GLY A 29 -8.85 -2.94 -6.22
N ILE A 30 -8.08 -3.68 -7.01
CA ILE A 30 -8.55 -4.85 -7.76
C ILE A 30 -7.64 -6.04 -7.42
N SER A 31 -8.25 -7.15 -7.03
CA SER A 31 -7.51 -8.36 -6.66
C SER A 31 -6.65 -8.85 -7.83
N GLY A 32 -5.40 -9.22 -7.53
CA GLY A 32 -4.43 -9.67 -8.52
C GLY A 32 -3.82 -8.56 -9.40
N ASP A 33 -4.21 -7.29 -9.23
CA ASP A 33 -3.69 -6.21 -10.07
C ASP A 33 -2.20 -5.94 -9.82
N ARG A 34 -1.51 -5.52 -10.87
CA ARG A 34 -0.07 -5.26 -10.89
C ARG A 34 0.20 -3.82 -11.23
N LEU A 35 1.01 -3.15 -10.42
CA LEU A 35 1.29 -1.73 -10.59
C LEU A 35 1.95 -1.45 -11.95
N TRP A 36 3.00 -2.20 -12.26
CA TRP A 36 3.75 -2.02 -13.49
C TRP A 36 3.00 -2.56 -14.70
N GLU A 37 2.42 -3.76 -14.57
CA GLU A 37 1.69 -4.42 -15.67
C GLU A 37 0.22 -3.98 -15.74
N GLY A 38 0.01 -2.76 -16.26
CA GLY A 38 -1.32 -2.22 -16.59
C GLY A 38 -1.94 -1.34 -15.50
N GLY A 39 -1.52 -1.50 -14.24
CA GLY A 39 -2.00 -0.70 -13.11
C GLY A 39 -1.82 0.81 -13.30
N LEU A 40 -0.70 1.25 -13.87
CA LEU A 40 -0.44 2.68 -14.16
C LEU A 40 -1.45 3.29 -15.15
N LEU A 41 -1.85 2.58 -16.19
CA LEU A 41 -2.85 3.08 -17.15
C LEU A 41 -4.23 3.19 -16.48
N ARG A 42 -4.56 2.23 -15.63
CA ARG A 42 -5.80 2.24 -14.84
C ARG A 42 -5.78 3.39 -13.84
N TYR A 43 -4.67 3.60 -13.15
CA TYR A 43 -4.45 4.68 -12.21
C TYR A 43 -4.74 6.06 -12.83
N ASP A 44 -4.32 6.28 -14.08
CA ASP A 44 -4.62 7.53 -14.80
C ASP A 44 -6.13 7.74 -15.00
N ARG A 45 -6.83 6.68 -15.40
CA ARG A 45 -8.28 6.73 -15.70
C ARG A 45 -9.14 6.77 -14.43
N GLU A 46 -8.71 6.08 -13.39
CA GLU A 46 -9.51 5.86 -12.19
C GLU A 46 -9.17 6.82 -11.06
N VAL A 47 -7.90 7.15 -10.85
CA VAL A 47 -7.46 8.02 -9.75
C VAL A 47 -7.21 9.44 -10.24
N ILE A 48 -6.31 9.64 -11.22
CA ILE A 48 -5.93 10.98 -11.67
C ILE A 48 -7.11 11.75 -12.27
N ALA A 49 -7.97 11.10 -13.05
CA ALA A 49 -9.18 11.73 -13.60
C ALA A 49 -10.16 12.25 -12.53
N ARG A 50 -10.05 11.79 -11.27
CA ARG A 50 -10.87 12.24 -10.14
C ARG A 50 -10.19 13.33 -9.32
N VAL A 51 -8.88 13.55 -9.45
CA VAL A 51 -8.16 14.60 -8.71
C VAL A 51 -8.80 15.99 -8.86
N PRO A 52 -9.18 16.44 -10.07
CA PRO A 52 -9.87 17.72 -10.24
C PRO A 52 -11.25 17.80 -9.56
N ARG A 53 -11.84 16.66 -9.17
CA ARG A 53 -13.15 16.56 -8.51
C ARG A 53 -13.05 16.58 -6.98
N GLY A 54 -11.92 17.01 -6.43
CA GLY A 54 -11.74 17.22 -4.99
C GLY A 54 -11.09 16.06 -4.24
N VAL A 55 -10.41 15.12 -4.91
CA VAL A 55 -9.58 14.13 -4.21
C VAL A 55 -8.39 14.85 -3.56
N ARG A 56 -8.28 14.73 -2.24
CA ARG A 56 -7.24 15.38 -1.43
C ARG A 56 -6.13 14.44 -0.98
N VAL A 57 -6.40 13.13 -0.97
CA VAL A 57 -5.48 12.11 -0.45
C VAL A 57 -5.53 10.89 -1.35
N VAL A 58 -4.39 10.35 -1.72
CA VAL A 58 -4.27 9.08 -2.45
C VAL A 58 -3.40 8.13 -1.66
N PHE A 59 -3.95 6.98 -1.27
CA PHE A 59 -3.20 5.89 -0.66
C PHE A 59 -2.73 4.91 -1.74
N VAL A 60 -1.46 4.54 -1.71
CA VAL A 60 -0.86 3.59 -2.67
C VAL A 60 -0.41 2.32 -1.95
N LEU A 61 -1.16 1.23 -2.14
CA LEU A 61 -0.82 -0.14 -1.71
C LEU A 61 -0.90 -1.09 -2.91
N MET A 62 0.17 -1.15 -3.67
CA MET A 62 0.25 -1.91 -4.92
C MET A 62 1.68 -2.41 -5.11
N GLY A 63 1.90 -3.56 -5.76
CA GLY A 63 3.25 -4.08 -6.04
C GLY A 63 3.53 -5.50 -5.55
N ILE A 64 2.71 -6.01 -4.62
CA ILE A 64 2.90 -7.37 -4.08
C ILE A 64 2.64 -8.46 -5.13
N ASN A 65 1.65 -8.24 -6.01
CA ASN A 65 1.38 -9.16 -7.13
C ASN A 65 2.47 -9.09 -8.19
N ASP A 66 3.07 -7.91 -8.43
CA ASP A 66 4.19 -7.78 -9.36
C ASP A 66 5.38 -8.63 -8.90
N LEU A 67 5.68 -8.61 -7.59
CA LEU A 67 6.69 -9.47 -6.97
C LEU A 67 6.35 -10.95 -7.15
N GLY A 68 5.13 -11.33 -6.79
CA GLY A 68 4.66 -12.72 -6.81
C GLY A 68 4.60 -13.34 -8.21
N LEU A 69 4.27 -12.55 -9.22
CA LEU A 69 4.11 -13.03 -10.60
C LEU A 69 5.38 -12.87 -11.44
N THR A 70 6.37 -12.13 -10.96
CA THR A 70 7.70 -12.09 -11.59
C THR A 70 8.51 -13.32 -11.20
N ALA A 71 9.27 -13.85 -12.16
CA ALA A 71 10.16 -14.99 -11.94
C ALA A 71 11.12 -14.72 -10.77
N ALA A 72 11.33 -15.73 -9.92
CA ALA A 72 12.20 -15.63 -8.76
C ALA A 72 13.68 -15.88 -9.15
N VAL A 73 14.19 -15.08 -10.08
CA VAL A 73 15.61 -15.06 -10.48
C VAL A 73 16.17 -13.64 -10.29
N PRO A 74 17.46 -13.48 -9.95
CA PRO A 74 18.04 -12.17 -9.61
C PRO A 74 17.80 -11.10 -10.68
N GLU A 75 17.97 -11.43 -11.96
CA GLU A 75 17.84 -10.49 -13.07
C GLU A 75 16.41 -9.95 -13.19
N ALA A 76 15.41 -10.82 -13.12
CA ALA A 76 14.00 -10.46 -13.22
C ALA A 76 13.53 -9.63 -12.01
N GLN A 77 13.97 -10.01 -10.81
CA GLN A 77 13.64 -9.32 -9.57
C GLN A 77 14.32 -7.95 -9.46
N ASN A 78 15.57 -7.82 -9.95
CA ASN A 78 16.26 -6.53 -10.05
C ASN A 78 15.53 -5.58 -11.02
N ALA A 79 15.20 -6.08 -12.23
CA ALA A 79 14.46 -5.28 -13.21
C ALA A 79 13.07 -4.87 -12.69
N LEU A 80 12.41 -5.74 -11.92
CA LEU A 80 11.14 -5.43 -11.28
C LEU A 80 11.28 -4.31 -10.22
N TYR A 81 12.31 -4.35 -9.39
CA TYR A 81 12.56 -3.30 -8.41
C TYR A 81 12.63 -1.92 -9.08
N ASP A 82 13.40 -1.79 -10.15
CA ASP A 82 13.55 -0.51 -10.87
C ASP A 82 12.21 -0.06 -11.48
N ARG A 83 11.44 -1.01 -12.04
CA ARG A 83 10.10 -0.74 -12.59
C ARG A 83 9.11 -0.26 -11.55
N LEU A 84 9.11 -0.88 -10.36
CA LEU A 84 8.23 -0.46 -9.27
C LEU A 84 8.59 0.93 -8.76
N VAL A 85 9.90 1.20 -8.57
CA VAL A 85 10.38 2.54 -8.18
C VAL A 85 9.91 3.59 -9.19
N LEU A 86 10.15 3.35 -10.49
CA LEU A 86 9.72 4.25 -11.54
C LEU A 86 8.20 4.45 -11.56
N ALA A 87 7.41 3.39 -11.33
CA ALA A 87 5.96 3.49 -11.29
C ALA A 87 5.47 4.34 -10.11
N TYR A 88 6.09 4.20 -8.93
CA TYR A 88 5.77 5.06 -7.79
C TYR A 88 6.15 6.52 -8.05
N GLU A 89 7.32 6.78 -8.62
CA GLU A 89 7.73 8.14 -9.00
C GLU A 89 6.75 8.78 -9.99
N GLN A 90 6.25 8.01 -10.97
CA GLN A 90 5.22 8.48 -11.90
C GLN A 90 3.91 8.79 -11.20
N ILE A 91 3.46 7.95 -10.26
CA ILE A 91 2.26 8.21 -9.46
C ILE A 91 2.40 9.53 -8.71
N ILE A 92 3.53 9.73 -8.02
CA ILE A 92 3.75 10.93 -7.22
C ILE A 92 3.77 12.18 -8.11
N THR A 93 4.56 12.14 -9.19
CA THR A 93 4.65 13.23 -10.17
C THR A 93 3.29 13.60 -10.73
N LYS A 94 2.47 12.60 -11.11
CA LYS A 94 1.13 12.83 -11.69
C LYS A 94 0.18 13.47 -10.69
N CYS A 95 0.19 13.01 -9.44
CA CYS A 95 -0.61 13.62 -8.38
C CYS A 95 -0.24 15.09 -8.14
N HIS A 96 1.03 15.37 -7.86
CA HIS A 96 1.48 16.73 -7.53
C HIS A 96 1.36 17.68 -8.73
N SER A 97 1.50 17.17 -9.96
CA SER A 97 1.24 17.95 -11.18
C SER A 97 -0.25 18.26 -11.37
N ALA A 98 -1.15 17.39 -10.89
CA ALA A 98 -2.59 17.61 -11.00
C ALA A 98 -3.08 18.68 -10.00
N THR A 99 -2.51 18.77 -8.81
CA THR A 99 -2.79 19.84 -7.84
C THR A 99 -1.77 19.88 -6.71
N PRO A 100 -1.39 21.07 -6.19
CA PRO A 100 -0.50 21.19 -5.02
C PRO A 100 -1.18 20.82 -3.69
N ARG A 101 -2.50 20.56 -3.68
CA ARG A 101 -3.28 20.29 -2.46
C ARG A 101 -3.53 18.81 -2.19
N ILE A 102 -2.96 17.92 -3.00
CA ILE A 102 -3.09 16.47 -2.84
C ILE A 102 -1.94 15.93 -2.00
N ALA A 103 -2.26 15.03 -1.09
CA ALA A 103 -1.29 14.24 -0.35
C ALA A 103 -1.20 12.83 -0.96
N VAL A 104 0.01 12.38 -1.31
CA VAL A 104 0.27 11.02 -1.78
C VAL A 104 0.87 10.23 -0.63
N VAL A 105 0.13 9.23 -0.15
CA VAL A 105 0.48 8.40 1.00
C VAL A 105 1.00 7.06 0.51
N ALA A 106 2.29 6.80 0.79
CA ALA A 106 2.88 5.50 0.53
C ALA A 106 2.41 4.48 1.57
N SER A 107 2.32 3.23 1.16
CA SER A 107 2.28 2.11 2.09
C SER A 107 3.36 1.09 1.78
N THR A 108 3.97 0.53 2.81
CA THR A 108 4.89 -0.59 2.65
C THR A 108 4.14 -1.84 2.21
N LEU A 109 4.72 -2.61 1.31
CA LEU A 109 4.24 -3.93 0.91
C LEU A 109 4.27 -4.87 2.10
N MET A 110 3.15 -5.53 2.40
CA MET A 110 3.01 -6.43 3.54
C MET A 110 3.85 -7.71 3.38
N PRO A 111 4.19 -8.41 4.48
CA PRO A 111 4.87 -9.69 4.40
C PRO A 111 4.00 -10.72 3.67
N PHE A 112 4.66 -11.68 3.02
CA PHE A 112 4.01 -12.73 2.21
C PHE A 112 4.75 -14.07 2.27
N LEU A 113 5.70 -14.23 3.21
CA LEU A 113 6.30 -15.53 3.47
C LEU A 113 5.52 -16.24 4.58
N PRO A 114 5.34 -17.56 4.46
CA PRO A 114 4.91 -18.37 5.60
C PRO A 114 6.04 -18.52 6.63
N PRO A 115 5.74 -18.95 7.88
CA PRO A 115 6.75 -19.42 8.83
C PRO A 115 7.55 -20.56 8.22
N SER A 116 8.85 -20.63 8.54
CA SER A 116 9.80 -21.58 7.93
C SER A 116 9.45 -23.05 8.12
N ASP A 117 8.61 -23.37 9.12
CA ASP A 117 8.41 -24.74 9.61
C ASP A 117 6.99 -25.28 9.28
N ASP A 118 6.06 -24.44 8.83
CA ASP A 118 4.62 -24.78 8.77
C ASP A 118 4.04 -24.96 7.35
N TYR A 119 4.83 -24.79 6.29
CA TYR A 119 4.29 -24.71 4.93
C TYR A 119 4.96 -25.69 3.94
N PRO A 120 4.46 -26.94 3.85
CA PRO A 120 4.99 -27.94 2.90
C PRO A 120 4.74 -27.59 1.42
N THR A 121 3.96 -26.55 1.14
CA THR A 121 3.67 -26.08 -0.22
C THR A 121 3.92 -24.57 -0.29
N PRO A 122 5.08 -24.06 -0.72
CA PRO A 122 5.28 -22.62 -0.82
C PRO A 122 4.10 -22.00 -1.58
N TRP A 123 3.43 -21.01 -0.97
CA TRP A 123 2.40 -20.25 -1.70
C TRP A 123 3.03 -19.80 -3.03
N PRO A 124 2.37 -19.90 -4.19
CA PRO A 124 3.02 -19.75 -5.50
C PRO A 124 3.79 -18.43 -5.66
N LEU A 125 3.40 -17.41 -4.89
CA LEU A 125 4.00 -16.09 -4.86
C LEU A 125 5.16 -15.96 -3.87
N SER A 126 5.24 -16.80 -2.82
CA SER A 126 6.29 -16.73 -1.78
C SER A 126 7.64 -17.28 -2.26
N HIS A 127 8.72 -16.49 -2.10
CA HIS A 127 10.10 -16.93 -2.41
C HIS A 127 11.12 -16.00 -1.72
N PRO A 128 12.26 -16.51 -1.18
CA PRO A 128 13.27 -15.68 -0.54
C PRO A 128 13.78 -14.51 -1.39
N LEU A 129 14.07 -14.73 -2.68
CA LEU A 129 14.47 -13.66 -3.60
C LEU A 129 13.38 -12.59 -3.80
N ARG A 130 12.10 -12.97 -3.83
CA ARG A 130 11.00 -11.98 -3.92
C ARG A 130 10.90 -11.19 -2.62
N GLU A 131 11.15 -11.82 -1.47
CA GLU A 131 11.18 -11.14 -0.18
C GLU A 131 12.33 -10.14 -0.08
N GLU A 132 13.51 -10.49 -0.60
CA GLU A 132 14.63 -9.55 -0.71
C GLU A 132 14.23 -8.31 -1.53
N THR A 133 13.58 -8.50 -2.67
CA THR A 133 13.05 -7.40 -3.50
C THR A 133 11.99 -6.60 -2.76
N ARG A 134 11.04 -7.24 -2.08
CA ARG A 134 10.02 -6.56 -1.25
C ARG A 134 10.68 -5.65 -0.22
N ARG A 135 11.71 -6.14 0.47
CA ARG A 135 12.45 -5.36 1.47
C ARG A 135 13.17 -4.17 0.84
N ARG A 136 13.76 -4.35 -0.34
CA ARG A 136 14.36 -3.24 -1.11
C ARG A 136 13.32 -2.18 -1.46
N VAL A 137 12.17 -2.58 -2.01
CA VAL A 137 11.05 -1.68 -2.31
C VAL A 137 10.58 -0.95 -1.05
N ASN A 138 10.38 -1.66 0.06
CA ASN A 138 9.96 -1.05 1.33
C ASN A 138 11.00 -0.10 1.91
N ARG A 139 12.30 -0.39 1.77
CA ARG A 139 13.37 0.56 2.14
C ARG A 139 13.29 1.82 1.30
N TRP A 140 13.11 1.69 -0.02
CA TRP A 140 12.95 2.84 -0.90
C TRP A 140 11.71 3.66 -0.52
N ILE A 141 10.54 3.02 -0.34
CA ILE A 141 9.28 3.66 0.10
C ILE A 141 9.49 4.45 1.40
N ARG A 142 10.15 3.86 2.39
CA ARG A 142 10.44 4.53 3.67
C ARG A 142 11.35 5.73 3.50
N SER A 143 12.32 5.66 2.60
CA SER A 143 13.23 6.77 2.30
C SER A 143 12.62 7.85 1.38
N SER A 144 11.61 7.51 0.58
CA SER A 144 10.97 8.45 -0.33
C SER A 144 9.81 9.22 0.30
N ALA A 145 9.40 8.88 1.53
CA ALA A 145 8.28 9.51 2.22
C ALA A 145 8.71 10.40 3.41
N GLY A 146 7.89 11.42 3.72
CA GLY A 146 8.07 12.27 4.90
C GLY A 146 9.23 13.28 4.78
N GLY A 147 9.85 13.65 5.91
CA GLY A 147 10.93 14.66 5.94
C GLY A 147 12.32 14.17 5.51
N GLY A 148 12.45 12.91 5.09
CA GLY A 148 13.71 12.26 4.70
C GLY A 148 13.81 11.94 3.20
N LYS A 149 13.05 12.65 2.34
CA LYS A 149 12.84 12.29 0.94
C LYS A 149 14.17 12.10 0.19
N ALA A 150 14.39 10.89 -0.33
CA ALA A 150 15.45 10.61 -1.29
C ALA A 150 15.14 11.14 -2.70
N VAL A 151 13.88 11.55 -2.95
CA VAL A 151 13.39 12.11 -4.22
C VAL A 151 12.82 13.50 -3.94
N PRO A 152 13.14 14.55 -4.72
CA PRO A 152 12.68 15.93 -4.46
C PRO A 152 11.17 16.04 -4.24
N ASP A 153 10.39 15.32 -5.04
CA ASP A 153 8.94 15.18 -4.92
C ASP A 153 8.57 13.75 -4.52
N GLY A 154 9.17 13.23 -3.44
CA GLY A 154 8.77 11.95 -2.84
C GLY A 154 7.38 12.00 -2.19
N PHE A 155 6.87 10.86 -1.74
CA PHE A 155 5.60 10.74 -1.03
C PHE A 155 5.48 11.72 0.16
N ASP A 156 4.26 12.19 0.42
CA ASP A 156 4.00 13.15 1.49
C ASP A 156 3.94 12.47 2.86
N HIS A 157 3.38 11.25 2.89
CA HIS A 157 3.24 10.47 4.11
C HIS A 157 3.54 8.98 3.89
N LEU A 158 3.78 8.27 4.99
CA LEU A 158 4.05 6.83 5.01
C LEU A 158 3.10 6.15 5.99
N ILE A 159 2.56 5.01 5.57
CA ILE A 159 1.92 4.04 6.46
C ILE A 159 2.68 2.71 6.36
N ASP A 160 3.37 2.36 7.44
CA ASP A 160 4.22 1.16 7.50
C ASP A 160 3.39 -0.08 7.88
N TRP A 161 2.40 -0.43 7.04
CA TRP A 161 1.55 -1.60 7.28
C TRP A 161 2.32 -2.91 7.41
N ALA A 162 3.50 -3.01 6.80
CA ALA A 162 4.36 -4.16 6.97
C ALA A 162 4.73 -4.36 8.44
N ARG A 163 5.08 -3.29 9.16
CA ARG A 163 5.35 -3.35 10.61
C ARG A 163 4.11 -3.58 11.45
N VAL A 164 2.94 -3.12 11.00
CA VAL A 164 1.67 -3.27 11.73
C VAL A 164 1.27 -4.74 11.79
N VAL A 165 1.43 -5.46 10.67
CA VAL A 165 0.89 -6.82 10.54
C VAL A 165 1.92 -7.93 10.73
N CYS A 166 3.23 -7.62 10.67
CA CYS A 166 4.27 -8.64 10.83
C CYS A 166 4.39 -9.15 12.26
N GLU A 167 5.00 -10.32 12.42
CA GLU A 167 5.40 -10.81 13.73
C GLU A 167 6.46 -9.91 14.37
N ARG A 168 6.47 -9.87 15.71
CA ARG A 168 7.39 -9.01 16.47
C ARG A 168 8.85 -9.34 16.19
N ASP A 169 9.15 -10.63 16.07
CA ASP A 169 10.51 -11.15 15.92
C ASP A 169 10.80 -11.63 14.49
N ASN A 170 9.85 -11.46 13.56
CA ASN A 170 10.00 -11.85 12.15
C ASN A 170 9.21 -10.92 11.20
N GLU A 171 9.90 -9.96 10.57
CA GLU A 171 9.30 -8.99 9.63
C GLU A 171 8.85 -9.60 8.29
N HIS A 172 9.15 -10.87 8.06
CA HIS A 172 8.85 -11.60 6.81
C HIS A 172 7.52 -12.34 6.87
N VAL A 173 6.97 -12.52 8.07
CA VAL A 173 5.77 -13.31 8.32
C VAL A 173 4.69 -12.40 8.89
N MET A 174 3.48 -12.51 8.33
CA MET A 174 2.30 -11.85 8.88
C MET A 174 1.81 -12.61 10.11
N GLN A 175 1.45 -11.91 11.20
CA GLN A 175 0.91 -12.54 12.41
C GLN A 175 -0.29 -13.43 12.06
N ARG A 176 -0.34 -14.64 12.61
CA ARG A 176 -1.37 -15.64 12.32
C ARG A 176 -2.81 -15.09 12.43
N ARG A 177 -3.08 -14.24 13.43
CA ARG A 177 -4.40 -13.62 13.65
C ARG A 177 -4.80 -12.61 12.55
N TYR A 178 -3.83 -12.02 11.86
CA TYR A 178 -4.04 -11.00 10.84
C TYR A 178 -4.14 -11.56 9.44
N GLN A 179 -4.14 -12.87 9.22
CA GLN A 179 -4.08 -13.47 7.88
C GLN A 179 -5.09 -14.61 7.70
N LEU A 180 -5.45 -14.92 6.45
CA LEU A 180 -6.47 -15.92 6.08
C LEU A 180 -5.93 -17.35 5.87
N SER A 181 -4.80 -17.68 6.48
CA SER A 181 -4.02 -18.92 6.31
C SER A 181 -3.23 -19.01 4.99
N ASP A 182 -3.13 -17.92 4.24
CA ASP A 182 -2.29 -17.81 3.03
C ASP A 182 -1.07 -16.89 3.21
N TYR A 183 -0.92 -16.29 4.40
CA TYR A 183 0.13 -15.35 4.78
C TYR A 183 0.26 -14.10 3.88
N LEU A 184 -0.74 -13.82 3.04
CA LEU A 184 -0.75 -12.71 2.09
C LEU A 184 -1.94 -11.76 2.34
N HIS A 185 -3.14 -12.32 2.47
CA HIS A 185 -4.36 -11.53 2.58
C HIS A 185 -4.72 -11.28 4.05
N PRO A 186 -5.00 -10.01 4.43
CA PRO A 186 -5.43 -9.70 5.77
C PRO A 186 -6.75 -10.37 6.14
N SER A 187 -6.84 -10.87 7.37
CA SER A 187 -8.11 -11.24 8.00
C SER A 187 -8.91 -9.98 8.36
N VAL A 188 -10.13 -10.14 8.88
CA VAL A 188 -10.91 -9.01 9.42
C VAL A 188 -10.12 -8.25 10.49
N GLU A 189 -9.46 -8.98 11.40
CA GLU A 189 -8.61 -8.38 12.44
C GLU A 189 -7.39 -7.66 11.84
N GLY A 190 -6.81 -8.22 10.77
CA GLY A 190 -5.72 -7.58 10.02
C GLY A 190 -6.15 -6.28 9.35
N CYS A 191 -7.31 -6.28 8.68
CA CYS A 191 -7.92 -5.07 8.12
C CYS A 191 -8.22 -4.02 9.18
N TRP A 192 -8.68 -4.44 10.37
CA TRP A 192 -8.88 -3.55 11.52
C TRP A 192 -7.57 -2.90 11.97
N ALA A 193 -6.53 -3.70 12.18
CA ALA A 193 -5.20 -3.20 12.56
C ALA A 193 -4.64 -2.22 11.52
N MET A 194 -4.80 -2.52 10.22
CA MET A 194 -4.40 -1.64 9.14
C MET A 194 -5.16 -0.30 9.15
N GLY A 195 -6.49 -0.35 9.31
CA GLY A 195 -7.32 0.85 9.35
C GLY A 195 -7.05 1.73 10.56
N GLU A 196 -6.76 1.14 11.72
CA GLU A 196 -6.36 1.85 12.94
C GLU A 196 -4.98 2.51 12.83
N ALA A 197 -4.06 1.88 12.10
CA ALA A 197 -2.70 2.41 11.92
C ALA A 197 -2.62 3.67 11.05
N VAL A 198 -3.70 4.04 10.35
CA VAL A 198 -3.73 5.26 9.54
C VAL A 198 -3.71 6.48 10.47
N ASP A 199 -2.65 7.29 10.35
CA ASP A 199 -2.53 8.55 11.09
C ASP A 199 -3.32 9.66 10.39
N PHE A 200 -4.12 10.40 11.14
CA PHE A 200 -4.94 11.49 10.60
C PHE A 200 -4.13 12.67 10.06
N ARG A 201 -2.86 12.81 10.45
CA ARG A 201 -1.94 13.76 9.82
C ARG A 201 -1.77 13.48 8.32
N CYS A 202 -1.93 12.23 7.89
CA CYS A 202 -1.85 11.85 6.47
C CYS A 202 -3.06 12.30 5.66
N VAL A 203 -4.20 12.50 6.33
CA VAL A 203 -5.41 13.01 5.67
C VAL A 203 -5.51 14.53 5.75
N GLY A 204 -4.64 15.20 6.52
CA GLY A 204 -4.53 16.65 6.59
C GLY A 204 -5.78 17.33 7.17
N ASP A 205 -5.81 18.66 7.07
CA ASP A 205 -7.01 19.43 7.40
C ASP A 205 -8.04 19.34 6.25
N LEU A 206 -8.90 18.33 6.33
CA LEU A 206 -10.06 18.14 5.45
C LEU A 206 -11.29 18.95 5.90
N SER A 207 -11.18 19.72 6.99
CA SER A 207 -12.27 20.53 7.52
C SER A 207 -12.48 21.83 6.74
N SER A 208 -11.50 22.25 5.95
CA SER A 208 -11.66 23.33 4.96
C SER A 208 -12.53 22.86 3.79
N GLY A 209 -13.85 22.95 3.97
CA GLY A 209 -14.82 22.84 2.89
C GLY A 209 -14.51 23.84 1.77
N VAL A 210 -14.78 23.42 0.53
CA VAL A 210 -14.90 24.32 -0.62
C VAL A 210 -15.98 25.35 -0.36
#